data_AF-A0A1H6WZB4-F1
#
_entry.id   AF-A0A1H6WZB4-F1
#
_cell.length_a   1.000
_cell.length_b   1.000
_cell.length_c   1.000
_cell.angle_alpha   90.00
_cell.angle_beta   90.00
_cell.angle_gamma   90.00
#
_symmetry.space_group_name_H-M   'P 1'
#
loop_
_entity.id
_entity.type
_entity.pdbx_description
1 polymer ?
#
loop_
_entity_poly.entity_id
_entity_poly.type
_entity_poly.pdbx_seq_one_letter_code
_entity_poly.pdbx_strand_id
1 'polypeptide(L)'
;MLTSCNNGDVSIAVKDEDDYYRFKAHFDDNLSPEVSEFLNDHIQSIRIDPERDSKIVTILEDKTKLTVESSPGEVMIYLDKEENSRDSYHRIKNLCEGVKDVILRHK
;
A
#
# COMPACT_ATOMS: atom_id res chain seq x y z
N MET A 1 -14.11 -8.68 -3.95
CA MET A 1 -14.43 -8.62 -2.49
C MET A 1 -13.98 -7.27 -1.95
N LEU A 2 -14.86 -6.58 -1.22
CA LEU A 2 -14.58 -5.28 -0.60
C LEU A 2 -14.51 -5.45 0.91
N THR A 3 -13.38 -5.08 1.51
CA THR A 3 -13.23 -5.05 2.98
C THR A 3 -12.87 -3.64 3.40
N SER A 4 -13.64 -3.06 4.32
CA SER A 4 -13.33 -1.76 4.89
C SER A 4 -13.40 -1.82 6.42
N CYS A 5 -12.41 -1.23 7.09
CA CYS A 5 -12.42 -0.99 8.52
C CYS A 5 -12.31 0.51 8.78
N ASN A 6 -13.22 1.05 9.59
CA ASN A 6 -13.26 2.48 9.93
C ASN A 6 -13.39 2.61 11.45
N ASN A 7 -12.37 3.18 12.11
CA ASN A 7 -12.46 3.60 13.52
C ASN A 7 -11.80 4.99 13.62
N GLY A 8 -12.62 6.02 13.85
CA GLY A 8 -12.17 7.38 14.10
C GLY A 8 -11.30 7.94 12.98
N ASP A 9 -9.99 7.92 13.21
CA ASP A 9 -8.98 8.56 12.37
C ASP A 9 -8.34 7.60 11.35
N VAL A 10 -8.62 6.29 11.48
CA VAL A 10 -8.08 5.24 10.59
C VAL A 10 -9.19 4.64 9.73
N SER A 11 -9.00 4.73 8.41
CA SER A 11 -9.84 4.08 7.40
C SER A 11 -8.98 3.25 6.46
N ILE A 12 -9.23 1.94 6.40
CA ILE A 12 -8.53 1.03 5.48
C ILE A 12 -9.58 0.39 4.58
N ALA A 13 -9.35 0.42 3.27
CA ALA A 13 -10.22 -0.13 2.25
C ALA A 13 -9.42 -1.00 1.27
N VAL A 14 -9.85 -2.25 1.12
CA VAL A 14 -9.28 -3.21 0.17
C VAL A 14 -10.33 -3.56 -0.87
N LYS A 15 -9.97 -3.39 -2.14
CA LYS A 15 -10.71 -3.91 -3.29
C LYS A 15 -9.90 -5.04 -3.93
N ASP A 16 -10.52 -6.20 -4.02
CA ASP A 16 -9.91 -7.40 -4.58
C ASP A 16 -10.89 -7.94 -5.64
N GLU A 17 -10.80 -7.37 -6.85
CA GLU A 17 -11.66 -7.72 -8.00
C GLU A 17 -10.91 -8.66 -8.95
N ASP A 18 -11.55 -9.17 -10.00
CA ASP A 18 -10.95 -10.17 -10.89
C ASP A 18 -9.73 -9.61 -11.66
N ASP A 19 -9.80 -8.34 -12.04
CA ASP A 19 -8.84 -7.61 -12.87
C ASP A 19 -7.82 -6.80 -12.07
N TYR A 20 -8.12 -6.39 -10.83
CA TYR A 20 -7.19 -5.61 -10.01
C TYR A 20 -7.25 -5.87 -8.51
N TYR A 21 -6.16 -5.51 -7.85
CA TYR A 21 -6.08 -5.36 -6.41
C TYR A 21 -5.76 -3.91 -6.06
N ARG A 22 -6.51 -3.34 -5.11
CA ARG A 22 -6.30 -1.99 -4.61
C ARG A 22 -6.40 -1.94 -3.09
N PHE A 23 -5.34 -1.49 -2.45
CA PHE A 23 -5.31 -1.15 -1.04
C PHE A 23 -5.30 0.38 -0.91
N LYS A 24 -6.15 0.93 -0.05
CA LYS A 24 -6.13 2.36 0.31
C LYS A 24 -6.25 2.47 1.83
N ALA A 25 -5.36 3.24 2.44
CA ALA A 25 -5.43 3.54 3.86
C ALA A 25 -5.30 5.05 4.10
N HIS A 26 -6.12 5.53 5.02
CA HIS A 26 -6.08 6.86 5.61
C HIS A 26 -5.83 6.70 7.12
N PHE A 27 -4.94 7.52 7.67
CA PHE A 27 -4.46 7.44 9.04
C PHE A 27 -3.92 8.81 9.49
N ASP A 28 -3.50 8.93 10.76
CA ASP A 28 -2.89 10.17 11.28
C ASP A 28 -1.55 10.46 10.59
N ASP A 29 -1.36 11.68 10.08
CA ASP A 29 -0.14 12.12 9.38
C ASP A 29 1.16 11.81 10.15
N ASN A 30 1.12 11.77 11.49
CA ASN A 30 2.27 11.41 12.34
C ASN A 30 2.76 9.98 12.13
N LEU A 31 1.93 9.09 11.56
CA LEU A 31 2.30 7.72 11.20
C LEU A 31 2.93 7.61 9.80
N SER A 32 2.88 8.68 8.99
CA SER A 32 3.44 8.67 7.63
C SER A 32 4.91 8.27 7.58
N PRO A 33 5.80 8.77 8.47
CA PRO A 33 7.20 8.34 8.49
C PRO A 33 7.37 6.83 8.66
N GLU A 34 6.60 6.21 9.55
CA GLU A 34 6.70 4.79 9.85
C GLU A 34 6.10 3.90 8.75
N VAL A 35 5.00 4.36 8.13
CA VAL A 35 4.42 3.69 6.95
C VAL A 35 5.38 3.79 5.75
N SER A 36 5.97 4.96 5.50
CA SER A 36 6.94 5.17 4.43
C SER A 36 8.22 4.36 4.66
N GLU A 37 8.73 4.30 5.89
CA GLU A 37 9.88 3.46 6.26
C GLU A 37 9.59 1.98 5.97
N PHE A 38 8.44 1.46 6.44
CA PHE A 38 8.04 0.09 6.15
C PHE A 38 8.01 -0.22 4.66
N LEU A 39 7.43 0.67 3.85
CA LEU A 39 7.35 0.50 2.40
C LEU A 39 8.71 0.59 1.70
N ASN A 40 9.55 1.53 2.11
CA ASN A 40 10.91 1.69 1.57
C ASN A 40 11.79 0.46 1.88
N ASP A 41 11.62 -0.15 3.06
CA ASP A 41 12.36 -1.36 3.45
C ASP A 41 11.92 -2.62 2.68
N HIS A 42 10.62 -2.72 2.37
CA HIS A 42 10.06 -3.91 1.71
C HIS A 42 10.02 -3.79 0.18
N ILE A 43 10.15 -2.58 -0.35
CA ILE A 43 10.21 -2.30 -1.79
C ILE A 43 11.49 -1.51 -2.09
N GLN A 44 12.57 -2.24 -2.38
CA GLN A 44 13.90 -1.65 -2.64
C GLN A 44 13.93 -0.62 -3.80
N SER A 45 12.98 -0.67 -4.72
CA SER A 45 12.93 0.21 -5.90
C SER A 45 12.10 1.47 -5.72
N ILE A 46 11.57 1.74 -4.53
CA ILE A 46 10.83 2.98 -4.25
C ILE A 46 11.49 3.76 -3.13
N ARG A 47 11.27 5.07 -3.17
CA ARG A 47 11.59 5.98 -2.08
C ARG A 47 10.42 6.91 -1.88
N ILE A 48 9.66 6.67 -0.83
CA ILE A 48 8.54 7.50 -0.42
C ILE A 48 9.05 8.56 0.56
N ASP A 49 8.72 9.82 0.28
CA ASP A 49 8.90 10.93 1.20
C ASP A 49 7.59 11.12 2.00
N PRO A 50 7.60 10.93 3.33
CA PRO A 50 6.39 10.99 4.14
C PRO A 50 5.77 12.40 4.22
N GLU A 51 6.51 13.45 3.85
CA GLU A 51 6.03 14.84 3.92
C GLU A 51 5.46 15.33 2.58
N ARG A 52 5.48 14.50 1.54
CA ARG A 52 5.16 14.92 0.17
C ARG A 52 4.31 13.92 -0.60
N ASP A 53 3.43 14.47 -1.42
CA ASP A 53 2.71 13.71 -2.42
C ASP A 53 3.68 13.02 -3.38
N SER A 54 3.52 11.72 -3.52
CA SER A 54 4.34 10.87 -4.37
C SER A 54 3.46 9.91 -5.14
N LYS A 55 3.73 9.77 -6.44
CA LYS A 55 3.14 8.73 -7.29
C LYS A 55 4.27 7.99 -7.98
N ILE A 56 4.44 6.72 -7.65
CA ILE A 56 5.53 5.89 -8.13
C ILE A 56 4.92 4.71 -8.88
N VAL A 57 5.28 4.59 -10.15
CA VAL A 57 4.99 3.40 -10.97
C VAL A 57 6.32 2.67 -11.13
N THR A 58 6.41 1.45 -10.61
CA THR A 58 7.67 0.69 -10.56
C THR A 58 7.49 -0.75 -11.00
N ILE A 59 8.59 -1.37 -11.37
CA ILE A 59 8.70 -2.80 -11.66
C ILE A 59 9.69 -3.38 -10.67
N LEU A 60 9.25 -4.36 -9.88
CA LEU A 60 10.10 -5.05 -8.92
C LEU A 60 10.99 -6.09 -9.62
N GLU A 61 11.99 -6.62 -8.92
CA GLU A 61 12.92 -7.61 -9.48
C GLU A 61 12.21 -8.88 -10.00
N ASP A 62 11.09 -9.26 -9.39
CA ASP A 62 10.24 -10.38 -9.81
C ASP A 62 9.28 -10.02 -10.96
N LYS A 63 9.49 -8.88 -11.61
CA LYS A 63 8.67 -8.29 -12.68
C LYS A 63 7.27 -7.85 -12.24
N THR A 64 7.01 -7.76 -10.94
CA THR A 64 5.75 -7.18 -10.43
C THR A 64 5.67 -5.71 -10.78
N LYS A 65 4.64 -5.32 -11.55
CA LYS A 65 4.31 -3.92 -11.83
C LYS A 65 3.35 -3.41 -10.76
N LEU A 66 3.73 -2.31 -10.12
CA LEU A 66 2.99 -1.73 -9.01
C LEU A 66 2.88 -0.21 -9.17
N THR A 67 1.72 0.33 -8.79
CA THR A 67 1.56 1.77 -8.55
C THR A 67 1.42 2.01 -7.05
N VAL A 68 2.23 2.92 -6.51
CA VAL A 68 2.15 3.39 -5.13
C VAL A 68 1.92 4.90 -5.16
N GLU A 69 0.82 5.35 -4.56
CA GLU A 69 0.54 6.75 -4.30
C GLU A 69 0.57 6.99 -2.80
N SER A 70 1.18 8.08 -2.36
CA SER A 70 1.25 8.44 -0.95
C SER A 70 1.20 9.95 -0.78
N SER A 71 0.63 10.38 0.33
CA SER A 71 0.68 11.74 0.85
C SER A 71 0.72 11.66 2.39
N PRO A 72 0.96 12.75 3.12
CA PRO A 72 0.77 12.74 4.57
C PRO A 72 -0.61 12.17 4.93
N GLY A 73 -0.62 11.15 5.81
CA GLY A 73 -1.83 10.49 6.30
C GLY A 73 -2.51 9.53 5.32
N GLU A 74 -1.97 9.30 4.12
CA GLU A 74 -2.61 8.45 3.12
C GLU A 74 -1.60 7.60 2.32
N VAL A 75 -1.99 6.35 2.05
CA VAL A 75 -1.31 5.50 1.08
C VAL A 75 -2.30 4.70 0.24
N MET A 76 -1.98 4.57 -1.04
CA MET A 76 -2.71 3.75 -2.00
C MET A 76 -1.72 2.87 -2.77
N ILE A 77 -2.02 1.59 -2.84
CA ILE A 77 -1.25 0.59 -3.59
C ILE A 77 -2.20 -0.08 -4.59
N TYR A 78 -1.82 -0.06 -5.86
CA TYR A 78 -2.59 -0.64 -6.95
C TYR A 78 -1.75 -1.64 -7.75
N LEU A 79 -2.34 -2.80 -8.00
CA LEU A 79 -1.80 -3.87 -8.84
C LEU A 79 -2.87 -4.33 -9.83
N ASP A 80 -2.52 -4.27 -11.11
CA ASP A 80 -3.29 -4.87 -12.20
C ASP A 80 -2.98 -6.38 -12.26
N LYS A 81 -3.99 -7.24 -12.13
CA LYS A 81 -3.83 -8.69 -12.10
C LYS A 81 -3.71 -9.30 -13.51
N GLU A 82 -4.13 -8.59 -14.54
CA GLU A 82 -3.95 -9.01 -15.93
C GLU A 82 -2.49 -8.79 -16.37
N GLU A 83 -1.81 -7.78 -15.81
CA GLU A 83 -0.40 -7.51 -16.07
C GLU A 83 0.59 -8.21 -15.12
N ASN A 84 0.10 -8.86 -14.06
CA ASN A 84 0.93 -9.44 -13.01
C ASN A 84 0.63 -10.92 -12.78
N SER A 85 1.64 -11.64 -12.29
CA SER A 85 1.45 -13.05 -11.91
C SER A 85 0.60 -13.18 -10.64
N ARG A 86 0.03 -14.37 -10.44
CA ARG A 86 -0.67 -14.69 -9.19
C ARG A 86 0.23 -14.58 -7.96
N ASP A 87 1.51 -14.93 -8.09
CA ASP A 87 2.49 -14.82 -7.02
C ASP A 87 2.80 -13.35 -6.69
N SER A 88 2.92 -12.49 -7.71
CA SER A 88 3.04 -11.04 -7.56
C SER A 88 1.85 -10.46 -6.77
N TYR A 89 0.63 -10.86 -7.13
CA TYR A 89 -0.57 -10.46 -6.39
C TYR A 89 -0.52 -10.89 -4.91
N HIS A 90 -0.17 -12.14 -4.62
CA HIS A 90 -0.09 -12.62 -3.24
C HIS A 90 1.00 -11.92 -2.43
N ARG A 91 2.14 -11.61 -3.06
CA ARG A 91 3.22 -10.83 -2.44
C ARG A 91 2.76 -9.43 -2.06
N ILE A 92 2.12 -8.71 -2.99
CA ILE A 92 1.61 -7.35 -2.72
C ILE A 92 0.49 -7.37 -1.68
N LYS A 93 -0.39 -8.38 -1.70
CA LYS A 93 -1.41 -8.54 -0.65
C LYS A 93 -0.78 -8.71 0.74
N ASN A 94 0.26 -9.51 0.86
CA ASN A 94 0.98 -9.69 2.14
C ASN A 94 1.69 -8.40 2.59
N LEU A 95 2.27 -7.64 1.66
CA LEU A 95 2.83 -6.32 1.95
C LEU A 95 1.77 -5.38 2.53
N CYS A 96 0.58 -5.34 1.93
CA CYS A 96 -0.53 -4.51 2.38
C CYS A 96 -1.08 -4.91 3.77
N GLU A 97 -1.07 -6.20 4.12
CA GLU A 97 -1.37 -6.62 5.49
C GLU A 97 -0.30 -6.11 6.48
N GLY A 98 0.98 -6.10 6.09
CA GLY A 98 2.03 -5.49 6.90
C GLY A 98 1.83 -3.98 7.11
N VAL A 99 1.47 -3.23 6.07
CA VAL A 99 1.13 -1.79 6.18
C VAL A 99 -0.05 -1.59 7.14
N LYS A 100 -1.09 -2.42 7.02
CA LYS A 100 -2.24 -2.38 7.91
C LYS A 100 -1.85 -2.65 9.36
N ASP A 101 -0.99 -3.62 9.63
CA ASP A 101 -0.48 -3.88 10.98
C ASP A 101 0.31 -2.68 11.52
N VAL A 102 1.10 -2.02 10.66
CA VAL A 102 1.82 -0.77 11.02
C VAL A 102 0.87 0.34 11.47
N ILE A 103 -0.27 0.49 10.80
CA ILE A 103 -1.25 1.52 11.12
C ILE A 103 -2.07 1.13 12.37
N LEU A 104 -2.47 -0.13 12.49
CA LEU A 104 -3.39 -0.58 13.54
C LEU A 104 -2.74 -0.77 14.92
N ARG A 105 -1.41 -0.87 15.00
CA ARG A 105 -0.68 -0.96 16.29
C ARG A 105 -0.67 0.35 17.10
N HIS A 106 -0.96 1.49 16.47
CA HIS A 106 -0.99 2.81 17.12
C HIS A 106 -2.41 3.29 17.42
N LYS A 107 -3.33 2.34 17.57
CA LYS A 107 -4.77 2.56 17.68
C LYS A 107 -5.29 2.39 19.10
#